data_AF-A0A956FW30-F1
#
_entry.id   AF-A0A956FW30-F1
#
_cell.length_a   1.000
_cell.length_b   1.000
_cell.length_c   1.000
_cell.angle_alpha   90.00
_cell.angle_beta   90.00
_cell.angle_gamma   90.00
#
_symmetry.space_group_name_H-M   'P 1'
#
loop_
_entity.id
_entity.type
_entity.pdbx_description
1 polymer ?
#
loop_
_entity_poly.entity_id
_entity_poly.type
_entity_poly.pdbx_seq_one_letter_code
_entity_poly.pdbx_strand_id
1 'polypeptide(L)'
;AGVASKADVLRLDSLVASTESGLVDAQATQALAARHLAVMMSRDEAADFAVGEDVLSQKVAGKGFGELDDLIREAHQNRREILSLRANGRAIKDGMKATRAAYFPRLDAFGDAVYANPNQRFFPLQQEWNASWSVGAQISYS
;
A
#
# COMPACT_ATOMS: atom_id res chain seq x y z
N ALA A 1 -23.70 -44.56 -48.61
CA ALA A 1 -23.71 -43.96 -47.25
C ALA A 1 -23.99 -45.08 -46.26
N GLY A 2 -23.02 -45.43 -45.38
CA GLY A 2 -23.22 -46.56 -44.45
C GLY A 2 -21.97 -47.25 -43.90
N VAL A 3 -20.80 -46.61 -43.93
CA VAL A 3 -19.52 -47.23 -43.49
C VAL A 3 -19.10 -46.85 -42.07
N ALA A 4 -19.82 -45.96 -41.38
CA ALA A 4 -19.55 -45.63 -39.99
C ALA A 4 -20.54 -46.37 -39.08
N SER A 5 -20.03 -47.08 -38.06
CA SER A 5 -20.90 -47.75 -37.10
C SER A 5 -21.56 -46.71 -36.17
N LYS A 6 -22.71 -47.03 -35.58
CA LYS A 6 -23.34 -46.16 -34.55
C LYS A 6 -22.38 -45.86 -33.38
N ALA A 7 -21.46 -46.78 -33.09
CA ALA A 7 -20.45 -46.58 -32.06
C ALA A 7 -19.41 -45.53 -32.46
N ASP A 8 -19.06 -45.43 -33.76
CA ASP A 8 -18.13 -44.41 -34.25
C ASP A 8 -18.77 -43.02 -34.22
N VAL A 9 -20.06 -42.92 -34.56
CA VAL A 9 -20.82 -41.67 -34.45
C VAL A 9 -20.87 -41.21 -32.99
N LEU A 10 -21.26 -42.10 -32.06
CA LEU A 10 -21.30 -41.75 -30.62
C LEU A 10 -19.93 -41.37 -30.05
N ARG A 11 -18.84 -41.97 -30.54
CA ARG A 11 -17.48 -41.60 -30.14
C ARG A 11 -17.07 -40.24 -30.68
N LEU A 12 -17.46 -39.90 -31.90
CA LEU A 12 -17.22 -38.58 -32.47
C LEU A 12 -18.06 -37.52 -31.75
N ASP A 13 -19.32 -37.81 -31.45
CA ASP A 13 -20.20 -36.89 -30.71
C ASP A 13 -19.65 -36.61 -29.30
N SER A 14 -19.14 -37.63 -28.61
CA SER A 14 -18.51 -37.44 -27.30
C SER A 14 -17.19 -36.67 -27.38
N LEU A 15 -16.40 -36.88 -28.43
CA LEU A 15 -15.20 -36.09 -28.68
C LEU A 15 -15.55 -34.62 -28.90
N VAL A 16 -16.52 -34.33 -29.77
CA VAL A 16 -16.99 -32.96 -30.04
C VAL A 16 -17.46 -32.31 -28.75
N ALA A 17 -18.34 -32.96 -27.97
CA ALA A 17 -18.83 -32.44 -26.70
C ALA A 17 -17.68 -32.15 -25.71
N SER A 18 -16.66 -33.02 -25.64
CA SER A 18 -15.50 -32.79 -24.78
C SER A 18 -14.65 -31.59 -25.24
N THR A 19 -14.47 -31.41 -26.56
CA THR A 19 -13.72 -30.27 -27.11
C THR A 19 -14.46 -28.95 -26.94
N GLU A 20 -15.79 -28.96 -27.08
CA GLU A 20 -16.63 -27.79 -26.84
C GLU A 20 -16.59 -27.39 -25.36
N SER A 21 -16.69 -28.35 -24.44
CA SER A 21 -16.52 -28.08 -23.00
C SER A 21 -15.14 -27.49 -22.72
N GLY A 22 -14.08 -28.07 -23.28
CA GLY A 22 -12.72 -27.56 -23.11
C GLY A 22 -12.53 -26.15 -23.66
N LEU A 23 -13.18 -25.81 -24.78
CA LEU A 23 -13.15 -24.47 -25.34
C LEU A 23 -13.86 -23.45 -24.44
N VAL A 24 -15.04 -23.81 -23.90
CA VAL A 24 -15.78 -22.95 -22.97
C VAL A 24 -14.97 -22.69 -21.70
N ASP A 25 -14.34 -23.73 -21.15
CA ASP A 25 -13.49 -23.60 -19.94
C ASP A 25 -12.27 -22.72 -20.21
N ALA A 26 -11.63 -22.87 -21.37
CA ALA A 26 -10.50 -22.04 -21.78
C ALA A 26 -10.91 -20.57 -21.95
N GLN A 27 -12.05 -20.29 -22.59
CA GLN A 27 -12.59 -18.95 -22.75
C GLN A 27 -12.96 -18.31 -21.39
N ALA A 28 -13.55 -19.09 -20.48
CA ALA A 28 -13.88 -18.63 -19.14
C ALA A 28 -12.60 -18.27 -18.34
N THR A 29 -11.56 -19.10 -18.45
CA THR A 29 -10.25 -18.86 -17.82
C THR A 29 -9.58 -17.62 -18.39
N GLN A 30 -9.62 -17.42 -19.70
CA GLN A 30 -9.11 -16.23 -20.37
C GLN A 30 -9.84 -14.97 -19.90
N ALA A 31 -11.18 -14.99 -19.86
CA ALA A 31 -11.98 -13.86 -19.39
C ALA A 31 -11.69 -13.51 -17.92
N LEU A 32 -11.49 -14.52 -17.07
CA LEU A 32 -11.11 -14.32 -15.67
C LEU A 32 -9.71 -13.71 -15.54
N ALA A 33 -8.72 -14.23 -16.28
CA ALA A 33 -7.36 -13.69 -16.31
C ALA A 33 -7.34 -12.24 -16.81
N ALA A 34 -8.10 -11.92 -17.85
CA ALA A 34 -8.24 -10.56 -18.36
C ALA A 34 -8.83 -9.60 -17.32
N ARG A 35 -9.86 -10.03 -16.57
CA ARG A 35 -10.42 -9.24 -15.46
C ARG A 35 -9.42 -9.02 -14.34
N HIS A 36 -8.70 -10.06 -13.92
CA HIS A 36 -7.64 -9.91 -12.92
C HIS A 36 -6.56 -8.93 -13.37
N LEU A 37 -6.16 -9.00 -14.64
CA LEU A 37 -5.20 -8.07 -15.22
C LEU A 37 -5.73 -6.63 -15.25
N ALA A 38 -6.99 -6.42 -15.66
CA ALA A 38 -7.62 -5.11 -15.60
C ALA A 38 -7.63 -4.53 -14.18
N VAL A 39 -7.96 -5.34 -13.16
CA VAL A 39 -7.89 -4.94 -11.75
C VAL A 39 -6.47 -4.55 -11.35
N MET A 40 -5.47 -5.37 -11.67
CA MET A 40 -4.05 -5.07 -11.37
C MET A 40 -3.57 -3.80 -12.08
N MET A 41 -4.07 -3.54 -13.29
CA MET A 41 -3.77 -2.34 -14.08
C MET A 41 -4.65 -1.14 -13.71
N SER A 42 -5.54 -1.26 -12.72
CA SER A 42 -6.52 -0.24 -12.33
C SER A 42 -7.36 0.27 -13.52
N ARG A 43 -7.89 -0.66 -14.32
CA ARG A 43 -8.82 -0.38 -15.43
C ARG A 43 -10.23 -0.78 -15.04
N ASP A 44 -11.20 0.03 -15.45
CA ASP A 44 -12.62 -0.20 -15.15
C ASP A 44 -13.19 -1.43 -15.87
N GLU A 45 -12.67 -1.73 -17.07
CA GLU A 45 -13.14 -2.86 -17.89
C GLU A 45 -11.99 -3.73 -18.40
N ALA A 46 -12.26 -5.03 -18.54
CA ALA A 46 -11.35 -5.97 -19.17
C ALA A 46 -11.31 -5.73 -20.68
N ALA A 47 -10.12 -5.45 -21.20
CA ALA A 47 -9.87 -5.33 -22.64
C ALA A 47 -9.43 -6.67 -23.23
N ASP A 48 -9.36 -6.72 -24.56
CA ASP A 48 -8.69 -7.82 -25.26
C ASP A 48 -7.16 -7.65 -25.13
N PHE A 49 -6.60 -8.24 -24.08
CA PHE A 49 -5.17 -8.16 -23.81
C PHE A 49 -4.41 -9.13 -24.70
N ALA A 50 -3.48 -8.59 -25.49
CA ALA A 50 -2.55 -9.36 -26.30
C ALA A 50 -1.11 -9.05 -25.90
N VAL A 51 -0.22 -10.05 -26.03
CA VAL A 51 1.21 -9.84 -25.84
C VAL A 51 1.74 -9.08 -27.05
N GLY A 52 2.33 -7.90 -26.81
CA GLY A 52 2.81 -7.00 -27.88
C GLY A 52 4.15 -7.42 -28.51
N GLU A 53 4.78 -8.46 -27.97
CA GLU A 53 6.04 -9.00 -28.45
C GLU A 53 5.97 -10.53 -28.56
N ASP A 54 6.76 -11.11 -29.45
CA ASP A 54 6.82 -12.56 -29.60
C ASP A 54 7.74 -13.16 -28.52
N VAL A 55 7.12 -13.53 -27.40
CA VAL A 55 7.80 -14.17 -26.26
C VAL A 55 8.27 -15.59 -26.53
N LEU A 56 7.85 -16.21 -27.63
CA LEU A 56 8.20 -17.59 -27.98
C LEU A 56 9.39 -17.66 -28.95
N SER A 57 9.60 -16.64 -29.78
CA SER A 57 10.76 -16.56 -30.67
C SER A 57 11.92 -15.73 -30.12
N GLN A 58 11.70 -14.97 -29.05
CA GLN A 58 12.75 -14.18 -28.42
C GLN A 58 13.78 -15.11 -27.76
N LYS A 59 14.90 -15.36 -28.45
CA LYS A 59 16.12 -15.80 -27.78
C LYS A 59 16.43 -14.73 -26.74
N VAL A 60 16.34 -15.08 -25.46
CA VAL A 60 16.70 -14.19 -24.35
C VAL A 60 18.15 -13.78 -24.54
N ALA A 61 18.38 -12.68 -25.26
CA ALA A 61 19.64 -11.95 -25.25
C ALA A 61 19.66 -11.10 -23.98
N GLY A 62 19.35 -11.73 -22.85
CA GLY A 62 19.46 -11.10 -21.55
C GLY A 62 20.92 -11.09 -21.16
N LYS A 63 21.44 -9.92 -20.78
CA LYS A 63 22.51 -9.89 -19.78
C LYS A 63 22.05 -10.84 -18.67
N GLY A 64 22.82 -11.89 -18.39
CA GLY A 64 22.48 -12.80 -17.30
C GLY A 64 22.11 -11.99 -16.06
N PHE A 65 21.14 -12.48 -15.29
CA PHE A 65 20.98 -12.02 -13.92
C PHE A 65 22.38 -12.15 -13.30
N GLY A 66 22.94 -11.06 -12.77
CA GLY A 66 24.34 -11.00 -12.32
C GLY A 66 24.67 -12.10 -11.29
N GLU A 67 25.90 -12.08 -10.77
CA GLU A 67 26.31 -13.08 -9.78
C GLU A 67 25.33 -13.15 -8.58
N LEU A 68 25.05 -14.35 -8.09
CA LEU A 68 24.08 -14.58 -7.01
C LEU A 68 24.37 -13.72 -5.78
N ASP A 69 25.65 -13.56 -5.45
CA ASP A 69 26.09 -12.75 -4.31
C ASP A 69 25.76 -11.25 -4.48
N ASP A 70 25.79 -10.74 -5.71
CA ASP A 70 25.41 -9.35 -5.99
C ASP A 70 23.90 -9.16 -5.82
N LEU A 71 23.10 -10.13 -6.29
CA LEU A 71 21.64 -10.12 -6.12
C LEU A 71 21.24 -10.22 -4.63
N ILE A 72 21.94 -11.05 -3.84
CA ILE A 72 21.73 -11.16 -2.39
C ILE A 72 22.07 -9.83 -1.70
N ARG A 73 23.18 -9.20 -2.08
CA ARG A 73 23.60 -7.92 -1.53
C ARG A 73 22.59 -6.82 -1.84
N GLU A 74 22.14 -6.74 -3.08
CA GLU A 74 21.09 -5.82 -3.52
C GLU A 74 19.79 -6.05 -2.73
N ALA A 75 19.37 -7.31 -2.61
CA ALA A 75 18.20 -7.70 -1.85
C ALA A 75 18.27 -7.20 -0.40
N HIS A 76 19.38 -7.42 0.31
CA HIS A 76 19.54 -6.95 1.69
C HIS A 76 19.50 -5.42 1.84
N GLN A 77 19.87 -4.69 0.80
CA GLN A 77 19.89 -3.23 0.80
C GLN A 77 18.53 -2.64 0.44
N ASN A 78 17.84 -3.22 -0.55
CA ASN A 78 16.70 -2.57 -1.22
C ASN A 78 15.33 -3.22 -0.91
N ARG A 79 15.29 -4.43 -0.34
CA ARG A 79 14.02 -5.10 0.02
C ARG A 79 13.22 -4.27 1.00
N ARG A 80 11.99 -3.93 0.61
CA ARG A 80 11.10 -3.04 1.37
C ARG A 80 10.69 -3.65 2.71
N GLU A 81 10.57 -4.96 2.79
CA GLU A 81 10.30 -5.70 4.02
C GLU A 81 11.43 -5.56 5.05
N ILE A 82 12.70 -5.62 4.62
CA ILE A 82 13.85 -5.44 5.50
C ILE A 82 13.95 -3.97 5.93
N LEU A 83 13.74 -3.04 5.00
CA LEU A 83 13.74 -1.60 5.30
C LEU A 83 12.63 -1.23 6.29
N SER A 84 11.43 -1.79 6.11
CA SER A 84 10.30 -1.62 7.03
C SER A 84 10.62 -2.15 8.42
N LEU A 85 11.21 -3.34 8.52
CA LEU A 85 11.63 -3.91 9.81
C LEU A 85 12.69 -3.05 10.52
N ARG A 86 13.68 -2.52 9.78
CA ARG A 86 14.65 -1.58 10.34
C ARG A 86 14.01 -0.27 10.79
N ALA A 87 13.06 0.26 10.02
CA ALA A 87 12.31 1.47 10.39
C ALA A 87 11.49 1.24 11.66
N ASN A 88 10.82 0.08 11.77
CA ASN A 88 10.08 -0.30 12.96
C ASN A 88 11.00 -0.42 14.20
N GLY A 89 12.16 -1.06 14.06
CA GLY A 89 13.14 -1.14 15.14
C GLY A 89 13.66 0.24 15.59
N ARG A 90 13.82 1.20 14.67
CA ARG A 90 14.16 2.59 15.01
C ARG A 90 13.01 3.28 15.75
N ALA A 91 11.78 3.14 15.26
CA ALA A 91 10.60 3.71 15.91
C ALA A 91 10.42 3.20 17.34
N ILE A 92 10.65 1.91 17.59
CA ILE A 92 10.62 1.34 18.95
C ILE A 92 11.71 1.98 19.83
N LYS A 93 12.94 2.12 19.31
CA LYS A 93 14.04 2.75 20.04
C LYS A 93 13.75 4.20 20.39
N ASP A 94 13.19 4.96 19.45
CA ASP A 94 12.84 6.35 19.69
C ASP A 94 11.62 6.49 20.61
N GLY A 95 10.67 5.55 20.54
CA GLY A 95 9.60 5.41 21.53
C GLY A 95 10.14 5.17 22.94
N MET A 96 11.12 4.27 23.11
CA MET A 96 11.78 4.06 24.41
C MET A 96 12.47 5.34 24.92
N LYS A 97 13.13 6.11 24.04
CA LYS A 97 13.74 7.40 24.42
C LYS A 97 12.66 8.40 24.85
N ALA A 98 11.55 8.48 24.12
CA ALA A 98 10.44 9.34 24.46
C ALA A 98 9.80 8.97 25.81
N THR A 99 9.64 7.67 26.10
CA THR A 99 9.19 7.21 27.42
C THR A 99 10.17 7.61 28.53
N ARG A 100 11.49 7.46 28.29
CA ARG A 100 12.52 7.90 29.25
C ARG A 100 12.56 9.42 29.43
N ALA A 101 12.10 10.20 28.46
CA ALA A 101 12.01 11.66 28.59
C ALA A 101 11.09 12.06 29.76
N ALA A 102 10.12 11.21 30.14
CA ALA A 102 9.26 11.45 31.30
C ALA A 102 10.00 11.42 32.65
N TYR A 103 11.24 10.90 32.71
CA TYR A 103 12.07 10.97 33.92
C TYR A 103 12.76 12.33 34.10
N PHE A 104 12.68 13.21 33.11
CA PHE A 104 13.27 14.54 33.18
C PHE A 104 12.20 15.57 33.55
N PRO A 105 12.57 16.65 34.27
CA PRO A 105 11.65 17.74 34.54
C PRO A 105 11.18 18.38 33.22
N ARG A 106 9.89 18.69 33.15
CA ARG A 106 9.28 19.34 32.00
C ARG A 106 9.20 20.84 32.28
N LEU A 107 9.70 21.66 31.35
CA LEU A 107 9.56 23.11 31.34
C LEU A 107 8.55 23.50 30.25
N ASP A 108 7.45 24.12 30.66
CA ASP A 108 6.45 24.69 29.77
C ASP A 108 6.46 26.22 29.90
N ALA A 109 6.24 26.92 28.79
CA ALA A 109 6.05 28.37 28.78
C ALA A 109 4.68 28.69 28.17
N PHE A 110 3.99 29.68 28.73
CA PHE A 110 2.67 30.09 28.30
C PHE A 110 2.57 31.61 28.26
N GLY A 111 1.65 32.11 27.45
CA GLY A 111 1.38 33.53 27.35
C GLY A 111 0.01 33.79 26.76
N ASP A 112 -0.67 34.77 27.33
CA ASP A 112 -2.04 35.14 26.98
C ASP A 112 -2.12 36.64 26.79
N ALA A 113 -2.89 37.08 25.79
CA ALA A 113 -3.23 38.47 25.57
C ALA A 113 -4.75 38.56 25.37
N VAL A 114 -5.40 39.41 26.16
CA VAL A 114 -6.86 39.53 26.22
C VAL A 114 -7.24 40.99 26.04
N TYR A 115 -8.11 41.26 25.07
CA TYR A 115 -8.77 42.54 24.89
C TYR A 115 -10.26 42.36 25.15
N ALA A 116 -10.78 42.92 26.25
CA ALA A 116 -12.12 42.61 26.74
C ALA A 116 -12.78 43.83 27.41
N ASN A 117 -14.11 43.80 27.46
CA ASN A 117 -14.95 44.77 28.16
C ASN A 117 -16.09 44.04 28.92
N PRO A 118 -16.14 44.08 30.27
CA PRO A 118 -15.13 44.60 31.19
C PRO A 118 -13.95 43.62 31.30
N ASN A 119 -12.73 44.14 31.33
CA ASN A 119 -11.56 43.29 31.56
C ASN A 119 -11.41 42.99 33.06
N GLN A 120 -11.60 41.71 33.44
CA GLN A 120 -11.58 41.25 34.84
C GLN A 120 -10.24 41.41 35.56
N ARG A 121 -9.16 41.73 34.83
CA ARG A 121 -7.84 42.01 35.42
C ARG A 121 -7.69 43.42 35.98
N PHE A 122 -8.63 44.33 35.70
CA PHE A 122 -8.63 45.70 36.22
C PHE A 122 -9.71 45.85 37.30
N PHE A 123 -9.35 46.41 38.46
CA PHE A 123 -10.28 46.59 39.59
C PHE A 123 -10.35 48.07 40.03
N PRO A 124 -11.56 48.63 40.26
CA PRO A 124 -12.88 48.02 40.11
C PRO A 124 -13.26 47.73 38.64
N LEU A 125 -14.18 46.78 38.40
CA LEU A 125 -14.62 46.43 37.04
C LEU A 125 -15.42 47.58 36.42
N GLN A 126 -14.99 48.06 35.25
CA GLN A 126 -15.62 49.13 34.48
C GLN A 126 -15.91 48.64 33.05
N GLN A 127 -17.01 49.12 32.45
CA GLN A 127 -17.44 48.75 31.10
C GLN A 127 -16.62 49.45 30.00
N GLU A 128 -15.31 49.29 30.04
CA GLU A 128 -14.39 49.86 29.06
C GLU A 128 -13.54 48.76 28.43
N TRP A 129 -13.19 48.96 27.17
CA TRP A 129 -12.31 48.05 26.44
C TRP A 129 -10.89 48.21 26.93
N ASN A 130 -10.37 47.15 27.56
CA ASN A 130 -9.04 47.15 28.16
C ASN A 130 -8.24 45.94 27.67
N ALA A 131 -6.97 46.18 27.33
CA ALA A 131 -6.02 45.13 26.96
C ALA A 131 -5.21 44.70 28.19
N SER A 132 -5.03 43.39 28.36
CA SER A 132 -4.15 42.81 29.37
C SER A 132 -3.39 41.64 28.79
N TRP A 133 -2.17 41.40 29.28
CA TRP A 133 -1.34 40.28 28.85
C TRP A 133 -0.66 39.62 30.05
N SER A 134 -0.30 38.36 29.91
CA SER A 134 0.50 37.61 30.87
C SER A 134 1.42 36.66 30.13
N VAL A 135 2.60 36.42 30.69
CA VAL A 135 3.50 35.36 30.28
C VAL A 135 3.99 34.64 31.52
N GLY A 136 4.24 33.35 31.41
CA GLY A 136 4.69 32.53 32.52
C GLY A 136 5.43 31.30 32.03
N ALA A 137 6.12 30.66 32.96
CA ALA A 137 6.74 29.36 32.75
C ALA A 137 6.44 28.47 33.95
N GLN A 138 6.31 27.17 33.71
CA GLN A 138 6.02 26.15 34.70
C GLN A 138 7.04 25.02 34.55
N ILE A 139 7.63 24.61 35.67
CA ILE A 139 8.44 23.38 35.75
C ILE A 139 7.64 22.33 36.51
N SER A 140 7.56 21.11 35.98
CA SER A 140 6.92 19.96 36.63
C SER A 140 7.85 18.75 36.64
N TYR A 141 7.85 17.99 37.74
CA TYR A 141 8.59 16.74 37.90
C TYR A 141 7.78 15.77 38.79
N SER A 142 8.00 14.47 38.63
CA SER A 142 7.41 13.40 39.45
C SER A 142 8.48 12.48 40.01
#